data_AF-A0A2N1MAZ7-F1
#
_entry.id   AF-A0A2N1MAZ7-F1
#
_cell.length_a   1.000
_cell.length_b   1.000
_cell.length_c   1.000
_cell.angle_alpha   90.00
_cell.angle_beta   90.00
_cell.angle_gamma   90.00
#
_symmetry.space_group_name_H-M   'P 1'
#
loop_
_entity.id
_entity.type
_entity.pdbx_description
1 polymer ?
#
loop_
_entity_poly.entity_id
_entity_poly.type
_entity_poly.pdbx_seq_one_letter_code
_entity_poly.pdbx_strand_id
1 'polypeptide(L)'
;MNVETGLMQYTKSVGILHVRLVSDLRIVEAKVNEISISYNFSQIAELVAKDIYWLLQCIEKLPENPLIRDNLIFKHSGNYRNRLIDYLNFIIHKDEFSIFKGALAVELHKNEKTPSSTPTSIIEIVTNNDFGDRQASVEAILNTPSYSLQSFLSVNEGERISMLKAAINSLSAHVWHSINSLIKDSIFQEVARRYQLRFLVSMVQSYRTLELLCALKPRKQGQTIKLQVTKKILKRSDGRLNEKDLTLNLQRGFCIERVLNAIGTKWNVLDAIDTLTPCFFTSTINRCTNFEIWLEIVVSNEIISYNETDNRYKQFKMSSAYDRVQNIKQACENNGVEI
;
A
#
# COMPACT_ATOMS: atom_id res chain seq x y z
N MET A 1 12.61 -33.72 10.57
CA MET A 1 11.21 -33.96 10.95
C MET A 1 10.72 -35.08 10.05
N ASN A 2 10.75 -36.31 10.55
CA ASN A 2 10.30 -37.49 9.80
C ASN A 2 8.78 -37.48 9.78
N VAL A 3 8.20 -37.39 8.59
CA VAL A 3 6.78 -37.66 8.38
C VAL A 3 6.71 -39.07 7.82
N GLU A 4 6.36 -40.03 8.66
CA GLU A 4 5.97 -41.36 8.21
C GLU A 4 4.65 -41.23 7.45
N THR A 5 4.75 -41.24 6.13
CA THR A 5 3.66 -41.71 5.26
C THR A 5 4.18 -43.02 4.70
N GLY A 6 3.49 -44.12 5.02
CA GLY A 6 3.90 -45.47 4.64
C GLY A 6 4.22 -45.55 3.14
N LEU A 7 5.34 -46.21 2.84
CA LEU A 7 5.86 -46.65 1.53
C LEU A 7 6.94 -45.82 0.82
N MET A 8 7.41 -44.67 1.34
CA MET A 8 8.62 -44.02 0.81
C MET A 8 9.51 -43.44 1.91
N GLN A 9 10.77 -43.89 1.96
CA GLN A 9 11.80 -43.26 2.79
C GLN A 9 12.54 -42.20 1.96
N TYR A 10 12.46 -40.94 2.39
CA TYR A 10 13.19 -39.82 1.81
C TYR A 10 14.36 -39.45 2.72
N THR A 11 15.59 -39.63 2.26
CA THR A 11 16.79 -39.11 2.93
C THR A 11 17.41 -38.01 2.09
N LYS A 12 17.52 -36.82 2.67
CA LYS A 12 18.18 -35.65 2.06
C LYS A 12 19.63 -35.63 2.49
N SER A 13 20.54 -35.84 1.55
CA SER A 13 21.99 -35.76 1.74
C SER A 13 22.57 -34.93 0.61
N VAL A 14 23.25 -33.82 0.94
CA VAL A 14 24.11 -33.03 0.03
C VAL A 14 23.55 -32.88 -1.39
N GLY A 15 22.38 -32.24 -1.53
CA GLY A 15 21.81 -31.90 -2.84
C GLY A 15 21.21 -33.07 -3.65
N ILE A 16 21.24 -34.30 -3.13
CA ILE A 16 20.70 -35.49 -3.80
C ILE A 16 19.50 -36.00 -3.00
N LEU A 17 18.39 -36.27 -3.69
CA LEU A 17 17.21 -36.90 -3.13
C LEU A 17 17.26 -38.40 -3.44
N HIS A 18 17.52 -39.24 -2.44
CA HIS A 18 17.43 -40.69 -2.61
C HIS A 18 16.00 -41.14 -2.31
N VAL A 19 15.34 -41.74 -3.31
CA VAL A 19 14.01 -42.35 -3.17
C VAL A 19 14.19 -43.87 -3.16
N ARG A 20 13.89 -44.52 -2.03
CA ARG A 20 13.83 -45.98 -1.92
C ARG A 20 12.39 -46.46 -1.97
N LEU A 21 12.04 -47.21 -3.02
CA LEU A 21 10.85 -48.07 -3.06
C LEU A 21 11.24 -49.45 -2.51
N VAL A 22 10.49 -49.95 -1.52
CA VAL A 22 10.83 -51.17 -0.77
C VAL A 22 10.55 -52.47 -1.54
N SER A 23 10.04 -52.41 -2.76
CA SER A 23 9.63 -53.62 -3.50
C SER A 23 10.33 -53.89 -4.83
N ASP A 24 11.30 -53.08 -5.28
CA ASP A 24 12.15 -53.45 -6.43
C ASP A 24 13.48 -52.68 -6.41
N LEU A 25 14.59 -53.43 -6.51
CA LEU A 25 15.98 -52.96 -6.46
C LEU A 25 16.39 -52.19 -7.73
N ARG A 26 15.75 -51.05 -8.01
CA ARG A 26 16.20 -50.10 -9.03
C ARG A 26 16.40 -48.74 -8.40
N ILE A 27 17.67 -48.34 -8.27
CA ILE A 27 18.04 -46.97 -7.91
C ILE A 27 17.80 -46.11 -9.14
N VAL A 28 16.79 -45.25 -9.09
CA VAL A 28 16.59 -44.21 -10.11
C VAL A 28 17.32 -42.95 -9.62
N GLU A 29 18.50 -42.71 -10.16
CA GLU A 29 19.23 -41.46 -9.94
C GLU A 29 18.63 -40.35 -10.82
N ALA A 30 17.69 -39.58 -10.27
CA ALA A 30 17.25 -38.35 -10.90
C ALA A 30 18.22 -37.22 -10.53
N LYS A 31 18.96 -36.68 -11.52
CA LYS A 31 19.67 -35.40 -11.36
C LYS A 31 18.64 -34.33 -11.03
N VAL A 32 18.73 -33.74 -9.84
CA VAL A 32 17.95 -32.58 -9.40
C VAL A 32 18.48 -31.32 -10.11
N ASN A 33 18.42 -31.30 -11.44
CA ASN A 33 18.44 -30.06 -12.20
C ASN A 33 17.05 -29.94 -12.83
N GLU A 34 16.38 -28.84 -12.51
CA GLU A 34 15.04 -28.48 -13.01
C GLU A 34 13.86 -29.24 -12.39
N ILE A 35 13.73 -29.18 -11.06
CA ILE A 35 12.37 -29.05 -10.50
C ILE A 35 12.01 -27.57 -10.63
N SER A 36 11.39 -27.21 -11.75
CA SER A 36 10.70 -25.93 -11.92
C SER A 36 9.56 -25.89 -10.90
N ILE A 37 9.84 -25.37 -9.71
CA ILE A 37 8.81 -25.05 -8.72
C ILE A 37 7.86 -24.08 -9.43
N SER A 38 6.65 -24.55 -9.72
CA SER A 38 5.57 -23.76 -10.29
C SER A 38 5.44 -22.45 -9.50
N TYR A 39 5.69 -21.35 -10.20
CA TYR A 39 5.67 -20.00 -9.66
C TYR A 39 4.22 -19.63 -9.33
N ASN A 40 3.83 -19.65 -8.05
CA ASN A 40 2.53 -19.14 -7.61
C ASN A 40 2.65 -17.65 -7.27
N PHE A 41 3.05 -16.84 -8.26
CA PHE A 41 3.08 -15.39 -8.16
C PHE A 41 1.69 -14.83 -8.48
N SER A 42 1.26 -13.82 -7.72
CA SER A 42 -0.10 -13.29 -7.86
C SER A 42 -0.28 -12.60 -9.21
N GLN A 43 -1.24 -13.05 -10.01
CA GLN A 43 -1.61 -12.39 -11.27
C GLN A 43 -2.02 -10.92 -11.04
N ILE A 44 -2.69 -10.63 -9.93
CA ILE A 44 -3.05 -9.25 -9.55
C ILE A 44 -1.78 -8.44 -9.28
N ALA A 45 -0.79 -9.02 -8.61
CA ALA A 45 0.47 -8.34 -8.35
C ALA A 45 1.23 -8.05 -9.65
N GLU A 46 1.30 -9.02 -10.56
CA GLU A 46 1.92 -8.87 -11.87
C GLU A 46 1.27 -7.75 -12.69
N LEU A 47 -0.06 -7.74 -12.77
CA LEU A 47 -0.81 -6.69 -13.47
C LEU A 47 -0.51 -5.31 -12.89
N VAL A 48 -0.55 -5.17 -11.56
CA VAL A 48 -0.23 -3.89 -10.91
C VAL A 48 1.22 -3.46 -11.16
N ALA A 49 2.18 -4.39 -11.18
CA ALA A 49 3.57 -4.07 -11.50
C ALA A 49 3.72 -3.56 -12.94
N LYS A 50 3.06 -4.22 -13.89
CA LYS A 50 3.04 -3.82 -15.31
C LYS A 50 2.38 -2.46 -15.51
N ASP A 51 1.29 -2.20 -14.80
CA ASP A 51 0.62 -0.90 -14.83
C ASP A 51 1.56 0.22 -14.32
N ILE A 52 2.29 -0.03 -13.23
CA ILE A 52 3.30 0.91 -12.70
C ILE A 52 4.43 1.11 -13.72
N TYR A 53 4.99 0.04 -14.28
CA TYR A 53 6.04 0.12 -15.30
C TYR A 53 5.58 0.98 -16.49
N TRP A 54 4.36 0.76 -16.96
CA TRP A 54 3.80 1.51 -18.08
C TRP A 54 3.61 2.98 -17.74
N LEU A 55 3.07 3.29 -16.56
CA LEU A 55 2.92 4.67 -16.09
C LEU A 55 4.27 5.40 -15.98
N LEU A 56 5.36 4.68 -15.67
CA LEU A 56 6.71 5.27 -15.68
C LEU A 56 7.14 5.69 -17.08
N GLN A 57 6.75 4.96 -18.13
CA GLN A 57 7.03 5.35 -19.52
C GLN A 57 6.26 6.60 -19.94
N CYS A 58 5.11 6.85 -19.31
CA CYS A 58 4.25 8.01 -19.59
C CYS A 58 4.33 9.10 -18.52
N ILE A 59 5.39 9.11 -17.70
CA ILE A 59 5.48 9.98 -16.52
C ILE A 59 5.32 11.46 -16.84
N GLU A 60 5.85 11.92 -17.97
CA GLU A 60 5.80 13.32 -18.39
C GLU A 60 4.37 13.81 -18.65
N LYS A 61 3.48 12.89 -19.03
CA LYS A 61 2.06 13.16 -19.28
C LYS A 61 1.19 13.06 -18.03
N LEU A 62 1.70 12.42 -16.96
CA LEU A 62 0.93 12.18 -15.74
C LEU A 62 0.92 13.44 -14.85
N PRO A 63 -0.25 13.93 -14.40
CA PRO A 63 -0.34 15.03 -13.44
C PRO A 63 0.31 14.68 -12.10
N GLU A 64 0.64 15.70 -11.31
CA GLU A 64 1.17 15.52 -9.95
C GLU A 64 0.13 14.85 -9.03
N ASN A 65 -1.15 15.23 -9.20
CA ASN A 65 -2.30 14.60 -8.57
C ASN A 65 -3.10 13.85 -9.64
N PRO A 66 -2.88 12.53 -9.82
CA PRO A 66 -3.66 11.74 -10.76
C PRO A 66 -5.12 11.69 -10.33
N LEU A 67 -6.01 11.59 -11.33
CA LEU A 67 -7.44 11.38 -11.11
C LEU A 67 -7.69 10.07 -10.38
N ILE A 68 -8.92 9.90 -9.91
CA ILE A 68 -9.35 8.69 -9.23
C ILE A 68 -10.51 8.05 -9.97
N ARG A 69 -10.78 6.79 -9.64
CA ARG A 69 -11.90 6.03 -10.20
C ARG A 69 -13.24 6.53 -9.68
N ASP A 70 -14.15 6.85 -10.59
CA ASP A 70 -15.58 6.97 -10.25
C ASP A 70 -16.21 5.57 -10.14
N ASN A 71 -16.58 5.17 -8.92
CA ASN A 71 -17.18 3.87 -8.63
C ASN A 71 -18.61 3.70 -9.20
N LEU A 72 -19.26 4.79 -9.64
CA LEU A 72 -20.54 4.69 -10.34
C LEU A 72 -20.35 4.24 -11.79
N ILE A 73 -19.27 4.66 -12.44
CA ILE A 73 -18.98 4.35 -13.85
C ILE A 73 -18.10 3.10 -13.97
N PHE A 74 -17.00 3.02 -13.22
CA PHE A 74 -16.09 1.88 -13.25
C PHE A 74 -16.21 1.04 -11.98
N LYS A 75 -16.89 -0.11 -12.08
CA LYS A 75 -17.05 -1.05 -10.97
C LYS A 75 -15.76 -1.77 -10.57
N HIS A 76 -14.87 -2.00 -11.55
CA HIS A 76 -13.59 -2.68 -11.35
C HIS A 76 -12.43 -1.73 -11.61
N SER A 77 -11.39 -1.82 -10.78
CA SER A 77 -10.19 -1.00 -10.88
C SER A 77 -9.43 -1.22 -12.18
N GLY A 78 -9.40 -2.46 -12.71
CA GLY A 78 -8.77 -2.76 -14.00
C GLY A 78 -9.37 -1.96 -15.16
N ASN A 79 -10.69 -1.75 -15.19
CA ASN A 79 -11.34 -0.97 -16.26
C ASN A 79 -10.93 0.50 -16.21
N TYR A 80 -10.81 1.06 -15.01
CA TYR A 80 -10.32 2.43 -14.83
C TYR A 80 -8.86 2.56 -15.27
N ARG A 81 -7.98 1.62 -14.88
CA ARG A 81 -6.56 1.65 -15.27
C ARG A 81 -6.37 1.53 -16.77
N ASN A 82 -7.08 0.61 -17.43
CA ASN A 82 -7.06 0.51 -18.89
C ASN A 82 -7.50 1.82 -19.55
N ARG A 83 -8.57 2.45 -19.03
CA ARG A 83 -9.04 3.74 -19.55
C ARG A 83 -8.01 4.86 -19.36
N LEU A 84 -7.32 4.89 -18.22
CA LEU A 84 -6.25 5.85 -17.95
C LEU A 84 -5.07 5.66 -18.91
N ILE A 85 -4.68 4.40 -19.16
CA ILE A 85 -3.63 4.04 -20.11
C ILE A 85 -4.01 4.50 -21.53
N ASP A 86 -5.22 4.16 -21.99
CA ASP A 86 -5.73 4.60 -23.30
C ASP A 86 -5.75 6.13 -23.43
N TYR A 87 -6.14 6.82 -22.36
CA TYR A 87 -6.17 8.28 -22.33
C TYR A 87 -4.77 8.89 -22.41
N LEU A 88 -3.81 8.34 -21.67
CA LEU A 88 -2.40 8.77 -21.69
C LEU A 88 -1.70 8.46 -23.03
N ASN A 89 -2.15 7.43 -23.75
CA ASN A 89 -1.74 7.16 -25.12
C ASN A 89 -2.29 8.19 -26.13
N PHE A 90 -3.49 8.70 -25.88
CA PHE A 90 -4.15 9.65 -26.77
C PHE A 90 -3.55 11.06 -26.67
N ILE A 91 -3.24 11.53 -25.46
CA ILE A 91 -2.68 12.87 -25.27
C ILE A 91 -1.19 12.91 -25.61
N ILE A 92 -0.72 14.04 -26.13
CA ILE A 92 0.71 14.23 -26.46
C ILE A 92 1.42 14.88 -25.27
N HIS A 93 0.85 15.95 -24.74
CA HIS A 93 1.42 16.74 -23.66
C HIS A 93 0.58 16.73 -22.38
N LYS A 94 1.21 17.10 -21.26
CA LYS A 94 0.61 17.10 -19.93
C LYS A 94 -0.51 18.13 -19.76
N ASP A 95 -0.42 19.25 -20.45
CA ASP A 95 -1.40 20.34 -20.45
C ASP A 95 -2.73 19.95 -21.12
N GLU A 96 -2.73 18.92 -21.97
CA GLU A 96 -3.95 18.32 -22.52
C GLU A 96 -4.70 17.44 -21.50
N PHE A 97 -4.04 17.10 -20.38
CA PHE A 97 -4.60 16.22 -19.37
C PHE A 97 -5.80 16.89 -18.70
N SER A 98 -6.97 16.28 -18.85
CA SER A 98 -8.25 16.77 -18.36
C SER A 98 -9.08 15.63 -17.78
N ILE A 99 -10.13 15.98 -17.04
CA ILE A 99 -11.03 15.00 -16.43
C ILE A 99 -11.79 14.26 -17.53
N PHE A 100 -11.54 12.96 -17.66
CA PHE A 100 -12.26 12.09 -18.58
C PHE A 100 -13.43 11.37 -17.91
N LYS A 101 -14.36 10.85 -18.72
CA LYS A 101 -15.54 10.12 -18.23
C LYS A 101 -15.17 8.95 -17.32
N GLY A 102 -15.72 8.94 -16.11
CA GLY A 102 -15.46 7.92 -15.10
C GLY A 102 -14.22 8.18 -14.24
N ALA A 103 -13.62 9.36 -14.36
CA ALA A 103 -12.55 9.83 -13.49
C ALA A 103 -13.01 11.05 -12.68
N LEU A 104 -12.51 11.16 -11.45
CA LEU A 104 -12.78 12.27 -10.56
C LEU A 104 -11.47 12.96 -10.17
N ALA A 105 -11.50 14.29 -10.07
CA ALA A 105 -10.36 15.03 -9.55
C ALA A 105 -10.26 14.89 -8.03
N VAL A 106 -9.01 14.90 -7.55
CA VAL A 106 -8.69 14.91 -6.12
C VAL A 106 -7.59 15.91 -5.87
N GLU A 107 -7.80 16.77 -4.89
CA GLU A 107 -6.78 17.67 -4.38
C GLU A 107 -6.16 17.07 -3.12
N LEU A 108 -4.87 16.75 -3.19
CA LEU A 108 -4.07 16.58 -1.99
C LEU A 108 -3.66 17.97 -1.53
N HIS A 109 -4.29 18.49 -0.47
CA HIS A 109 -3.82 19.73 0.15
C HIS A 109 -2.34 19.57 0.53
N LYS A 110 -1.47 20.45 0.02
CA LYS A 110 -0.09 20.53 0.51
C LYS A 110 -0.17 20.98 1.97
N ASN A 111 -0.02 20.05 2.91
CA ASN A 111 0.20 20.41 4.30
C ASN A 111 1.59 21.06 4.40
N GLU A 112 1.69 22.34 4.05
CA GLU A 112 2.86 23.21 4.30
C GLU A 112 2.99 23.54 5.80
N LYS A 113 2.80 22.56 6.67
CA LYS A 113 3.22 22.67 8.06
C LYS A 113 4.52 21.92 8.19
N THR A 114 5.61 22.64 7.97
CA THR A 114 6.94 22.29 8.47
C THR A 114 6.77 21.76 9.89
N PRO A 115 7.16 20.51 10.21
CA PRO A 115 7.06 20.03 11.56
C PRO A 115 8.01 20.85 12.42
N SER A 116 7.48 21.84 13.14
CA SER A 116 8.24 22.59 14.11
C SER A 116 8.77 21.61 15.15
N SER A 117 10.01 21.83 15.57
CA SER A 117 10.88 20.94 16.34
C SER A 117 10.43 20.67 17.79
N THR A 118 9.13 20.43 18.02
CA THR A 118 8.54 20.22 19.34
C THR A 118 7.84 18.85 19.37
N PRO A 119 8.16 17.94 20.32
CA PRO A 119 7.53 16.62 20.38
C PRO A 119 6.00 16.63 20.57
N THR A 120 5.45 17.74 21.05
CA THR A 120 4.03 17.94 21.32
C THR A 120 3.20 18.16 20.04
N SER A 121 3.80 18.73 18.98
CA SER A 121 3.08 19.05 17.73
C SER A 121 2.68 17.82 16.92
N ILE A 122 3.48 16.73 16.97
CA ILE A 122 3.13 15.47 16.28
C ILE A 122 1.93 14.79 16.95
N ILE A 123 1.80 14.91 18.28
CA ILE A 123 0.64 14.39 19.00
C ILE A 123 -0.59 15.22 18.65
N GLU A 124 -0.48 16.55 18.58
CA GLU A 124 -1.59 17.43 18.16
C GLU A 124 -2.02 17.23 16.70
N ILE A 125 -1.10 16.96 15.77
CA ILE A 125 -1.46 16.64 14.37
C ILE A 125 -2.22 15.32 14.27
N VAL A 126 -2.00 14.37 15.20
CA VAL A 126 -2.69 13.07 15.23
C VAL A 126 -3.95 13.10 16.11
N THR A 127 -4.02 13.98 17.12
CA THR A 127 -5.19 14.12 18.00
C THR A 127 -6.18 15.17 17.51
N ASN A 128 -5.75 16.13 16.70
CA ASN A 128 -6.65 16.88 15.84
C ASN A 128 -7.04 15.93 14.71
N ASN A 129 -7.98 15.04 15.03
CA ASN A 129 -8.80 14.32 14.07
C ASN A 129 -9.66 15.31 13.26
N ASP A 130 -9.02 16.26 12.58
CA ASP A 130 -9.57 16.91 11.38
C ASP A 130 -9.40 15.97 10.18
N PHE A 131 -9.59 14.67 10.39
CA PHE A 131 -10.04 13.77 9.34
C PHE A 131 -11.52 14.07 9.08
N GLY A 132 -11.73 15.24 8.48
CA GLY A 132 -12.93 15.64 7.78
C GLY A 132 -14.10 16.03 8.67
N ASP A 133 -14.75 17.11 8.27
CA ASP A 133 -16.22 17.17 8.27
C ASP A 133 -16.82 15.76 8.14
N ARG A 134 -17.85 15.47 8.94
CA ARG A 134 -18.61 14.20 8.92
C ARG A 134 -18.63 13.58 7.52
N GLN A 135 -18.37 12.27 7.42
CA GLN A 135 -18.62 11.51 6.18
C GLN A 135 -19.94 11.98 5.57
N ALA A 136 -19.94 12.35 4.29
CA ALA A 136 -21.09 12.96 3.64
C ALA A 136 -22.31 12.02 3.69
N SER A 137 -22.07 10.71 3.80
CA SER A 137 -23.10 9.70 4.01
C SER A 137 -23.77 9.79 5.39
N VAL A 138 -23.02 10.13 6.44
CA VAL A 138 -23.56 10.33 7.79
C VAL A 138 -24.50 11.53 7.81
N GLU A 139 -24.12 12.63 7.15
CA GLU A 139 -24.98 13.80 7.00
C GLU A 139 -26.25 13.46 6.20
N ALA A 140 -26.11 12.71 5.09
CA ALA A 140 -27.25 12.25 4.31
C ALA A 140 -28.21 11.36 5.13
N ILE A 141 -27.70 10.50 6.01
CA ILE A 141 -28.55 9.70 6.91
C ILE A 141 -29.33 10.60 7.86
N LEU A 142 -28.65 11.55 8.51
CA LEU A 142 -29.27 12.44 9.50
C LEU A 142 -30.36 13.34 8.91
N ASN A 143 -30.23 13.70 7.63
CA ASN A 143 -31.16 14.58 6.92
C ASN A 143 -32.25 13.82 6.15
N THR A 144 -32.50 12.55 6.45
CA THR A 144 -33.50 11.74 5.73
C THR A 144 -34.92 12.29 5.93
N PRO A 145 -35.61 12.72 4.86
CA PRO A 145 -36.97 13.21 4.97
C PRO A 145 -37.90 12.05 5.32
N SER A 146 -38.76 12.27 6.31
CA SER A 146 -39.74 11.30 6.79
C SER A 146 -41.14 11.76 6.45
N TYR A 147 -41.90 10.89 5.81
CA TYR A 147 -43.30 11.12 5.45
C TYR A 147 -44.18 9.98 5.97
N SER A 148 -45.35 10.30 6.50
CA SER A 148 -46.33 9.31 6.95
C SER A 148 -47.40 9.11 5.89
N LEU A 149 -47.71 7.85 5.54
CA LEU A 149 -48.81 7.55 4.62
C LEU A 149 -50.14 8.15 5.12
N GLN A 150 -50.35 8.14 6.43
CA GLN A 150 -51.54 8.69 7.08
C GLN A 150 -51.72 10.19 6.80
N SER A 151 -50.62 10.94 6.75
CA SER A 151 -50.68 12.39 6.47
C SER A 151 -51.16 12.70 5.05
N PHE A 152 -50.88 11.83 4.07
CA PHE A 152 -51.38 12.01 2.70
C PHE A 152 -52.85 11.61 2.55
N LEU A 153 -53.30 10.63 3.33
CA LEU A 153 -54.68 10.12 3.26
C LEU A 153 -55.68 11.00 4.03
N SER A 154 -55.18 11.91 4.86
CA SER A 154 -56.01 12.79 5.70
C SER A 154 -56.42 14.10 5.02
N VAL A 155 -55.95 14.35 3.78
CA VAL A 155 -56.24 15.56 2.99
C VAL A 155 -57.10 15.26 1.77
N ASN A 156 -57.73 16.30 1.19
CA ASN A 156 -58.54 16.17 -0.02
C ASN A 156 -57.68 15.79 -1.25
N GLU A 157 -58.32 15.37 -2.35
CA GLU A 157 -57.63 14.87 -3.53
C GLU A 157 -56.68 15.86 -4.21
N GLY A 158 -57.07 17.13 -4.36
CA GLY A 158 -56.22 18.15 -5.00
C GLY A 158 -54.98 18.47 -4.18
N GLU A 159 -55.14 18.59 -2.86
CA GLU A 159 -54.05 18.83 -1.92
C GLU A 159 -53.13 17.60 -1.81
N ARG A 160 -53.71 16.39 -1.77
CA ARG A 160 -52.99 15.11 -1.78
C ARG A 160 -52.07 14.98 -2.97
N ILE A 161 -52.54 15.31 -4.19
CA ILE A 161 -51.71 15.25 -5.41
C ILE A 161 -50.51 16.20 -5.31
N SER A 162 -50.72 17.42 -4.80
CA SER A 162 -49.66 18.42 -4.64
C SER A 162 -48.63 17.99 -3.59
N MET A 163 -49.09 17.47 -2.44
CA MET A 163 -48.23 16.93 -1.38
C MET A 163 -47.42 15.72 -1.86
N LEU A 164 -48.05 14.79 -2.59
CA LEU A 164 -47.36 13.63 -3.17
C LEU A 164 -46.26 14.07 -4.14
N LYS A 165 -46.54 15.02 -5.03
CA LYS A 165 -45.54 15.55 -5.97
C LYS A 165 -44.35 16.17 -5.24
N ALA A 166 -44.59 16.96 -4.19
CA ALA A 166 -43.54 17.56 -3.38
C ALA A 166 -42.71 16.49 -2.64
N ALA A 167 -43.37 15.49 -2.03
CA ALA A 167 -42.71 14.40 -1.33
C ALA A 167 -41.86 13.54 -2.28
N ILE A 168 -42.37 13.21 -3.48
CA ILE A 168 -41.63 12.47 -4.51
C ILE A 168 -40.39 13.24 -4.94
N ASN A 169 -40.51 14.55 -5.21
CA ASN A 169 -39.37 15.38 -5.60
C ASN A 169 -38.32 15.45 -4.49
N SER A 170 -38.76 15.67 -3.24
CA SER A 170 -37.89 15.71 -2.05
C SER A 170 -37.16 14.39 -1.83
N LEU A 171 -37.87 13.26 -1.87
CA LEU A 171 -37.28 11.93 -1.74
C LEU A 171 -36.31 11.63 -2.88
N SER A 172 -36.66 11.99 -4.12
CA SER A 172 -35.77 11.80 -5.28
C SER A 172 -34.48 12.61 -5.13
N ALA A 173 -34.59 13.87 -4.69
CA ALA A 173 -33.43 14.71 -4.40
C ALA A 173 -32.58 14.13 -3.27
N HIS A 174 -33.22 13.59 -2.22
CA HIS A 174 -32.52 12.94 -1.10
C HIS A 174 -31.80 11.67 -1.52
N VAL A 175 -32.42 10.83 -2.35
CA VAL A 175 -31.78 9.63 -2.91
C VAL A 175 -30.56 10.02 -3.74
N TRP A 176 -30.68 11.02 -4.61
CA TRP A 176 -29.54 11.52 -5.38
C TRP A 176 -28.44 12.09 -4.48
N HIS A 177 -28.80 12.91 -3.48
CA HIS A 177 -27.85 13.44 -2.51
C HIS A 177 -27.12 12.33 -1.76
N SER A 178 -27.82 11.29 -1.33
CA SER A 178 -27.26 10.12 -0.67
C SER A 178 -26.26 9.37 -1.57
N ILE A 179 -26.59 9.18 -2.86
CA ILE A 179 -25.67 8.58 -3.83
C ILE A 179 -24.44 9.46 -4.02
N ASN A 180 -24.61 10.77 -4.17
CA ASN A 180 -23.50 11.72 -4.32
C ASN A 180 -22.60 11.73 -3.08
N SER A 181 -23.17 11.59 -1.89
CA SER A 181 -22.43 11.43 -0.63
C SER A 181 -21.54 10.18 -0.61
N LEU A 182 -21.96 9.06 -1.22
CA LEU A 182 -21.10 7.88 -1.37
C LEU A 182 -19.90 8.16 -2.28
N ILE A 183 -20.06 8.98 -3.33
CA ILE A 183 -18.95 9.39 -4.20
C ILE A 183 -17.95 10.23 -3.38
N LYS A 184 -18.43 11.22 -2.61
CA LYS A 184 -17.59 12.03 -1.72
C LYS A 184 -16.81 11.15 -0.74
N ASP A 185 -17.46 10.19 -0.10
CA ASP A 185 -16.80 9.25 0.80
C ASP A 185 -15.71 8.43 0.09
N SER A 186 -15.93 8.03 -1.17
CA SER A 186 -14.91 7.32 -1.95
C SER A 186 -13.69 8.21 -2.28
N ILE A 187 -13.91 9.51 -2.54
CA ILE A 187 -12.83 10.50 -2.67
C ILE A 187 -12.04 10.59 -1.36
N PHE A 188 -12.71 10.70 -0.22
CA PHE A 188 -12.05 10.75 1.09
C PHE A 188 -11.22 9.49 1.38
N GLN A 189 -11.75 8.31 1.06
CA GLN A 189 -11.02 7.05 1.24
C GLN A 189 -9.75 7.00 0.38
N GLU A 190 -9.82 7.49 -0.85
CA GLU A 190 -8.70 7.51 -1.77
C GLU A 190 -7.63 8.53 -1.33
N VAL A 191 -8.04 9.72 -0.87
CA VAL A 191 -7.14 10.70 -0.22
C VAL A 191 -6.46 10.07 0.99
N ALA A 192 -7.22 9.41 1.86
CA ALA A 192 -6.69 8.73 3.03
C ALA A 192 -5.69 7.63 2.64
N ARG A 193 -5.96 6.83 1.59
CA ARG A 193 -5.03 5.83 1.06
C ARG A 193 -3.69 6.45 0.66
N ARG A 194 -3.73 7.55 -0.10
CA ARG A 194 -2.52 8.27 -0.55
C ARG A 194 -1.69 8.82 0.63
N TYR A 195 -2.37 9.34 1.66
CA TYR A 195 -1.71 9.77 2.90
C TYR A 195 -1.14 8.61 3.70
N GLN A 196 -1.83 7.47 3.78
CA GLN A 196 -1.32 6.29 4.48
C GLN A 196 0.00 5.79 3.88
N LEU A 197 0.13 5.78 2.54
CA LEU A 197 1.39 5.40 1.89
C LEU A 197 2.54 6.35 2.29
N ARG A 198 2.30 7.67 2.22
CA ARG A 198 3.27 8.70 2.62
C ARG A 198 3.63 8.63 4.10
N PHE A 199 2.63 8.42 4.96
CA PHE A 199 2.82 8.28 6.41
C PHE A 199 3.74 7.10 6.74
N LEU A 200 3.55 5.95 6.09
CA LEU A 200 4.39 4.76 6.33
C LEU A 200 5.85 4.98 5.91
N VAL A 201 6.08 5.72 4.83
CA VAL A 201 7.45 6.11 4.42
C VAL A 201 8.07 7.05 5.45
N SER A 202 7.35 8.09 5.88
CA SER A 202 7.81 9.02 6.92
C SER A 202 8.08 8.30 8.26
N MET A 203 7.25 7.33 8.62
CA MET A 203 7.44 6.48 9.79
C MET A 203 8.74 5.67 9.69
N VAL A 204 9.05 5.10 8.52
CA VAL A 204 10.29 4.35 8.30
C VAL A 204 11.53 5.23 8.37
N GLN A 205 11.47 6.45 7.82
CA GLN A 205 12.54 7.43 7.96
C GLN A 205 12.79 7.78 9.43
N SER A 206 11.72 8.04 10.19
CA SER A 206 11.79 8.29 11.63
C SER A 206 12.36 7.10 12.41
N TYR A 207 11.96 5.88 12.04
CA TYR A 207 12.47 4.65 12.64
C TYR A 207 13.98 4.49 12.40
N ARG A 208 14.48 4.73 11.18
CA ARG A 208 15.91 4.69 10.88
C ARG A 208 16.69 5.75 11.66
N THR A 209 16.17 6.97 11.76
CA THR A 209 16.79 8.01 12.60
C THR A 209 16.88 7.55 14.07
N LEU A 210 15.84 6.90 14.58
CA LEU A 210 15.86 6.34 15.93
C LEU A 210 16.85 5.17 16.08
N GLU A 211 17.02 4.33 15.06
CA GLU A 211 18.08 3.30 15.02
C GLU A 211 19.47 3.94 15.12
N LEU A 212 19.74 4.99 14.34
CA LEU A 212 21.01 5.73 14.37
C LEU A 212 21.27 6.31 15.76
N LEU A 213 20.29 7.00 16.35
CA LEU A 213 20.42 7.57 17.69
C LEU A 213 20.63 6.51 18.79
N CYS A 214 20.08 5.31 18.62
CA CYS A 214 20.33 4.19 19.52
C CYS A 214 21.70 3.55 19.30
N ALA A 215 22.24 3.59 18.07
CA ALA A 215 23.57 3.09 17.74
C ALA A 215 24.68 3.92 18.41
N LEU A 216 24.45 5.23 18.60
CA LEU A 216 25.39 6.15 19.25
C LEU A 216 25.48 5.97 20.79
N LYS A 217 24.66 5.12 21.41
CA LYS A 217 24.67 4.90 22.86
C LYS A 217 25.33 3.57 23.23
N PRO A 218 26.01 3.48 24.40
CA PRO A 218 26.54 2.23 24.91
C PRO A 218 25.43 1.17 24.99
N ARG A 219 25.64 0.04 24.33
CA ARG A 219 24.65 -1.05 24.28
C ARG A 219 24.80 -1.92 25.51
N LYS A 220 23.65 -2.22 26.17
CA LYS A 220 23.61 -3.29 27.17
C LYS A 220 23.96 -4.62 26.48
N GLN A 221 24.79 -5.43 27.12
CA GLN A 221 25.24 -6.73 26.60
C GLN A 221 24.03 -7.59 26.20
N GLY A 222 24.10 -8.21 25.02
CA GLY A 222 23.02 -9.06 24.48
C GLY A 222 21.84 -8.34 23.82
N GLN A 223 21.83 -6.99 23.74
CA GLN A 223 20.77 -6.26 23.03
C GLN A 223 21.19 -5.78 21.63
N THR A 224 20.35 -6.08 20.63
CA THR A 224 20.47 -5.50 19.28
C THR A 224 19.89 -4.08 19.26
N ILE A 225 20.38 -3.23 18.34
CA ILE A 225 19.84 -1.88 18.13
C ILE A 225 18.33 -1.94 17.85
N LYS A 226 17.93 -2.86 16.97
CA LYS A 226 16.53 -3.13 16.62
C LYS A 226 15.67 -3.40 17.86
N LEU A 227 16.13 -4.27 18.76
CA LEU A 227 15.38 -4.59 19.99
C LEU A 227 15.25 -3.38 20.92
N GLN A 228 16.30 -2.54 21.02
CA GLN A 228 16.24 -1.32 21.83
C GLN A 228 15.22 -0.32 21.28
N VAL A 229 15.23 -0.11 19.96
CA VAL A 229 14.28 0.77 19.27
C VAL A 229 12.86 0.27 19.45
N THR A 230 12.61 -1.02 19.19
CA THR A 230 11.30 -1.65 19.38
C THR A 230 10.80 -1.44 20.82
N LYS A 231 11.62 -1.71 21.83
CA LYS A 231 11.23 -1.51 23.25
C LYS A 231 10.89 -0.06 23.57
N LYS A 232 11.62 0.91 23.02
CA LYS A 232 11.35 2.35 23.20
C LYS A 232 10.00 2.75 22.60
N ILE A 233 9.71 2.29 21.40
CA ILE A 233 8.43 2.56 20.71
C ILE A 233 7.27 1.92 21.47
N LEU A 234 7.38 0.63 21.82
CA LEU A 234 6.34 -0.07 22.57
C LEU A 234 6.07 0.58 23.93
N LYS A 235 7.12 0.99 24.66
CA LYS A 235 6.96 1.71 25.92
C LYS A 235 6.22 3.05 25.74
N ARG A 236 6.46 3.77 24.64
CA ARG A 236 5.78 5.05 24.34
C ARG A 236 4.33 4.88 23.89
N SER A 237 3.97 3.69 23.40
CA SER A 237 2.61 3.41 22.92
C SER A 237 1.59 3.16 24.04
N ASP A 238 2.04 3.06 25.29
CA ASP A 238 1.20 2.80 26.47
C ASP A 238 0.24 1.60 26.27
N GLY A 239 0.75 0.53 25.65
CA GLY A 239 0.00 -0.72 25.42
C GLY A 239 -0.91 -0.73 24.18
N ARG A 240 -1.02 0.39 23.45
CA ARG A 240 -1.84 0.48 22.22
C ARG A 240 -1.23 -0.21 21.00
N LEU A 241 0.08 -0.48 21.03
CA LEU A 241 0.82 -1.11 19.94
C LEU A 241 1.53 -2.35 20.46
N ASN A 242 1.45 -3.45 19.70
CA ASN A 242 2.24 -4.65 19.95
C ASN A 242 3.38 -4.79 18.93
N GLU A 243 4.31 -5.72 19.20
CA GLU A 243 5.49 -5.93 18.35
C GLU A 243 5.15 -6.42 16.94
N LYS A 244 4.08 -7.23 16.80
CA LYS A 244 3.64 -7.74 15.49
C LYS A 244 3.12 -6.62 14.61
N ASP A 245 2.28 -5.74 15.17
CA ASP A 245 1.73 -4.59 14.46
C ASP A 245 2.80 -3.59 14.07
N LEU A 246 3.77 -3.33 14.95
CA LEU A 246 4.91 -2.49 14.62
C LEU A 246 5.73 -3.09 13.47
N THR A 247 6.03 -4.39 13.55
CA THR A 247 6.79 -5.10 12.50
C THR A 247 6.06 -5.06 11.16
N LEU A 248 4.75 -5.26 11.16
CA LEU A 248 3.93 -5.23 9.96
C LEU A 248 3.92 -3.84 9.31
N ASN A 249 3.72 -2.78 10.09
CA ASN A 249 3.74 -1.41 9.58
C ASN A 249 5.12 -1.01 9.05
N LEU A 250 6.20 -1.39 9.74
CA LEU A 250 7.56 -1.16 9.28
C LEU A 250 7.82 -1.90 7.96
N GLN A 251 7.42 -3.17 7.84
CA GLN A 251 7.55 -3.94 6.61
C GLN A 251 6.86 -3.24 5.44
N ARG A 252 5.62 -2.77 5.63
CA ARG A 252 4.87 -2.02 4.59
C ARG A 252 5.60 -0.75 4.18
N GLY A 253 6.04 0.05 5.15
CA GLY A 253 6.78 1.28 4.89
C GLY A 253 8.10 1.01 4.14
N PHE A 254 8.85 -0.01 4.54
CA PHE A 254 10.11 -0.38 3.88
C PHE A 254 9.88 -0.81 2.44
N CYS A 255 8.83 -1.60 2.17
CA CYS A 255 8.46 -1.97 0.82
C CYS A 255 8.11 -0.73 -0.02
N ILE A 256 7.21 0.14 0.45
CA ILE A 256 6.78 1.36 -0.27
C ILE A 256 7.98 2.26 -0.57
N GLU A 257 8.84 2.51 0.41
CA GLU A 257 10.03 3.33 0.25
C GLU A 257 10.99 2.73 -0.79
N ARG A 258 11.20 1.40 -0.79
CA ARG A 258 12.02 0.74 -1.80
C ARG A 258 11.46 0.90 -3.22
N VAL A 259 10.14 0.81 -3.38
CA VAL A 259 9.50 1.07 -4.68
C VAL A 259 9.77 2.50 -5.11
N LEU A 260 9.56 3.48 -4.23
CA LEU A 260 9.80 4.88 -4.52
C LEU A 260 11.25 5.15 -4.92
N ASN A 261 12.21 4.59 -4.19
CA ASN A 261 13.63 4.73 -4.51
C ASN A 261 13.95 4.13 -5.89
N ALA A 262 13.35 3.00 -6.25
CA ALA A 262 13.54 2.38 -7.56
C ALA A 262 12.96 3.20 -8.71
N ILE A 263 11.85 3.91 -8.48
CA ILE A 263 11.16 4.68 -9.53
C ILE A 263 11.53 6.18 -9.53
N GLY A 264 12.39 6.65 -8.61
CA GLY A 264 12.81 8.05 -8.50
C GLY A 264 11.81 8.96 -7.79
N THR A 265 11.20 8.48 -6.69
CA THR A 265 10.31 9.24 -5.78
C THR A 265 9.05 9.81 -6.47
N LYS A 266 8.55 9.09 -7.48
CA LYS A 266 7.38 9.48 -8.28
C LYS A 266 6.07 9.04 -7.61
N TRP A 267 5.61 9.83 -6.64
CA TRP A 267 4.37 9.56 -5.90
C TRP A 267 3.12 9.47 -6.80
N ASN A 268 3.05 10.31 -7.83
CA ASN A 268 1.95 10.31 -8.78
C ASN A 268 1.73 8.95 -9.47
N VAL A 269 2.80 8.16 -9.67
CA VAL A 269 2.69 6.80 -10.22
C VAL A 269 1.96 5.86 -9.25
N LEU A 270 2.31 5.91 -7.96
CA LEU A 270 1.67 5.08 -6.94
C LEU A 270 0.24 5.54 -6.64
N ASP A 271 0.00 6.85 -6.72
CA ASP A 271 -1.30 7.46 -6.50
C ASP A 271 -2.31 7.13 -7.61
N ALA A 272 -1.85 6.88 -8.84
CA ALA A 272 -2.69 6.48 -9.97
C ALA A 272 -3.24 5.04 -9.86
N ILE A 273 -2.65 4.21 -8.98
CA ILE A 273 -3.07 2.83 -8.76
C ILE A 273 -3.95 2.74 -7.50
N ASP A 274 -5.27 2.80 -7.69
CA ASP A 274 -6.27 2.75 -6.61
C ASP A 274 -6.22 1.45 -5.77
N THR A 275 -5.74 0.35 -6.34
CA THR A 275 -5.55 -0.93 -5.63
C THR A 275 -4.29 -1.00 -4.78
N LEU A 276 -3.37 -0.04 -4.92
CA LEU A 276 -2.09 -0.06 -4.20
C LEU A 276 -2.28 0.48 -2.78
N THR A 277 -2.77 -0.38 -1.90
CA THR A 277 -2.94 -0.08 -0.47
C THR A 277 -1.71 -0.51 0.34
N PRO A 278 -1.51 -0.01 1.57
CA PRO A 278 -0.48 -0.56 2.46
C PRO A 278 -0.56 -2.09 2.61
N CYS A 279 -1.78 -2.64 2.64
CA CYS A 279 -2.00 -4.07 2.78
C CYS A 279 -1.48 -4.86 1.58
N PHE A 280 -1.49 -4.30 0.36
CA PHE A 280 -0.97 -4.94 -0.86
C PHE A 280 0.42 -5.54 -0.65
N PHE A 281 1.31 -4.80 0.01
CA PHE A 281 2.70 -5.20 0.29
C PHE A 281 2.85 -6.36 1.28
N THR A 282 1.77 -6.74 1.96
CA THR A 282 1.76 -7.79 2.99
C THR A 282 0.81 -8.93 2.67
N SER A 283 -0.29 -8.68 1.96
CA SER A 283 -1.29 -9.68 1.58
C SER A 283 -1.04 -10.25 0.19
N THR A 284 -0.74 -9.39 -0.79
CA THR A 284 -0.72 -9.75 -2.22
C THR A 284 0.67 -10.19 -2.66
N ILE A 285 1.69 -9.45 -2.26
CA ILE A 285 3.11 -9.78 -2.46
C ILE A 285 3.75 -10.19 -1.13
N ASN A 286 3.06 -11.11 -0.45
CA ASN A 286 3.54 -11.70 0.79
C ASN A 286 4.83 -12.48 0.50
N ARG A 287 5.88 -12.26 1.30
CA ARG A 287 7.28 -12.75 1.20
C ARG A 287 8.23 -11.85 0.40
N CYS A 288 9.48 -11.81 0.88
CA CYS A 288 10.57 -11.05 0.26
C CYS A 288 10.81 -11.46 -1.20
N THR A 289 10.71 -12.75 -1.52
CA THR A 289 10.92 -13.23 -2.90
C THR A 289 9.88 -12.64 -3.84
N ASN A 290 8.60 -12.71 -3.48
CA ASN A 290 7.51 -12.13 -4.28
C ASN A 290 7.68 -10.61 -4.44
N PHE A 291 8.14 -9.93 -3.40
CA PHE A 291 8.44 -8.51 -3.50
C PHE A 291 9.58 -8.20 -4.49
N GLU A 292 10.69 -8.95 -4.48
CA GLU A 292 11.79 -8.71 -5.42
C GLU A 292 11.37 -8.98 -6.88
N ILE A 293 10.61 -10.06 -7.13
CA ILE A 293 10.04 -10.33 -8.47
C ILE A 293 9.13 -9.18 -8.91
N TRP A 294 8.22 -8.76 -8.02
CA TRP A 294 7.29 -7.67 -8.28
C TRP A 294 8.02 -6.35 -8.57
N LEU A 295 9.05 -6.03 -7.78
CA LEU A 295 9.85 -4.83 -7.95
C LEU A 295 10.62 -4.86 -9.27
N GLU A 296 11.08 -6.03 -9.69
CA GLU A 296 11.77 -6.16 -10.97
C GLU A 296 10.82 -5.91 -12.15
N ILE A 297 9.62 -6.47 -12.11
CA ILE A 297 8.60 -6.18 -13.13
C ILE A 297 8.29 -4.68 -13.19
N VAL A 298 8.26 -4.00 -12.03
CA VAL A 298 8.07 -2.54 -11.97
C VAL A 298 9.19 -1.77 -12.68
N VAL A 299 10.43 -2.22 -12.57
CA VAL A 299 11.61 -1.49 -13.08
C VAL A 299 11.92 -1.85 -14.53
N SER A 300 11.88 -3.12 -14.90
CA SER A 300 12.34 -3.63 -16.20
C SER A 300 11.24 -4.31 -17.02
N ASN A 301 10.05 -4.55 -16.46
CA ASN A 301 8.99 -5.37 -17.06
C ASN A 301 9.42 -6.84 -17.30
N GLU A 302 10.45 -7.29 -16.59
CA GLU A 302 10.97 -8.66 -16.70
C GLU A 302 10.58 -9.51 -15.49
N ILE A 303 10.41 -10.81 -15.72
CA ILE A 303 10.20 -11.79 -14.65
C ILE A 303 11.51 -12.56 -14.45
N ILE A 304 12.09 -12.41 -13.26
CA ILE A 304 13.36 -13.04 -12.89
C ILE A 304 13.18 -14.42 -12.27
N SER A 305 14.24 -15.22 -12.36
CA SER A 305 14.27 -16.56 -11.74
C SER A 305 14.37 -16.49 -10.21
N TYR A 306 14.05 -17.60 -9.53
CA TYR A 306 14.16 -17.68 -8.06
C TYR A 306 15.59 -17.46 -7.55
N ASN A 307 16.60 -18.01 -8.24
CA ASN A 307 17.99 -17.84 -7.82
C ASN A 307 18.43 -16.38 -7.91
N GLU A 308 18.00 -15.69 -8.98
CA GLU A 308 18.28 -14.27 -9.14
C GLU A 308 17.57 -13.43 -8.06
N THR A 309 16.33 -13.78 -7.74
CA THR A 309 15.54 -13.17 -6.67
C THR A 309 16.26 -13.26 -5.31
N ASP A 310 16.76 -14.44 -4.94
CA ASP A 310 17.48 -14.63 -3.68
C ASP A 310 18.81 -13.84 -3.65
N ASN A 311 19.52 -13.79 -4.77
CA ASN A 311 20.75 -12.99 -4.90
C ASN A 311 20.47 -11.50 -4.72
N ARG A 312 19.44 -10.95 -5.38
CA ARG A 312 19.06 -9.54 -5.26
C ARG A 312 18.64 -9.18 -3.84
N TYR A 313 17.85 -10.03 -3.18
CA TYR A 313 17.47 -9.82 -1.78
C TYR A 313 18.69 -9.80 -0.84
N LYS A 314 19.65 -10.71 -1.04
CA LYS A 314 20.91 -10.72 -0.28
C LYS A 314 21.74 -9.47 -0.52
N GLN A 315 21.90 -9.05 -1.78
CA GLN A 315 22.60 -7.83 -2.15
C GLN A 315 21.96 -6.59 -1.50
N PHE A 316 20.62 -6.46 -1.56
CA PHE A 316 19.89 -5.40 -0.89
C PHE A 316 20.16 -5.35 0.63
N LYS A 317 20.19 -6.51 1.30
CA LYS A 317 20.49 -6.54 2.73
C LYS A 317 21.92 -6.11 3.05
N MET A 318 22.88 -6.48 2.19
CA MET A 318 24.28 -6.07 2.34
C MET A 318 24.46 -4.58 2.10
N SER A 319 23.89 -4.03 1.02
CA SER A 319 23.96 -2.58 0.72
C SER A 319 23.27 -1.77 1.81
N SER A 320 22.07 -2.16 2.25
CA SER A 320 21.35 -1.47 3.33
C SER A 320 22.10 -1.48 4.67
N ALA A 321 22.89 -2.52 4.95
CA ALA A 321 23.74 -2.56 6.14
C ALA A 321 24.96 -1.64 5.97
N TYR A 322 25.59 -1.67 4.79
CA TYR A 322 26.73 -0.82 4.46
C TYR A 322 26.36 0.66 4.52
N ASP A 323 25.28 1.08 3.85
CA ASP A 323 24.80 2.47 3.82
C ASP A 323 24.52 2.99 5.23
N ARG A 324 23.97 2.14 6.10
CA ARG A 324 23.75 2.48 7.51
C ARG A 324 25.06 2.78 8.24
N VAL A 325 26.07 1.92 8.06
CA VAL A 325 27.38 2.10 8.68
C VAL A 325 28.05 3.36 8.14
N GLN A 326 28.00 3.61 6.83
CA GLN A 326 28.59 4.80 6.23
C GLN A 326 27.89 6.08 6.70
N ASN A 327 26.56 6.09 6.77
CA ASN A 327 25.80 7.23 7.28
C ASN A 327 26.16 7.55 8.74
N ILE A 328 26.38 6.53 9.58
CA ILE A 328 26.84 6.71 10.96
C ILE A 328 28.26 7.30 10.97
N LYS A 329 29.19 6.69 10.22
CA LYS A 329 30.58 7.15 10.15
C LYS A 329 30.68 8.60 9.70
N GLN A 330 30.05 8.93 8.57
CA GLN A 330 30.04 10.28 8.04
C GLN A 330 29.45 11.29 9.03
N ALA A 331 28.35 10.94 9.71
CA ALA A 331 27.74 11.82 10.71
C ALA A 331 28.68 12.06 11.90
N CYS A 332 29.43 11.06 12.35
CA CYS A 332 30.39 11.20 13.44
C CYS A 332 31.64 11.99 13.02
N GLU A 333 32.20 11.71 11.84
CA GLU A 333 33.32 12.44 11.25
C GLU A 333 32.99 13.94 11.11
N ASN A 334 31.82 14.27 10.56
CA ASN A 334 31.37 15.65 10.41
C ASN A 334 31.19 16.41 11.74
N ASN A 335 31.10 15.70 12.86
CA ASN A 335 30.89 16.27 14.19
C ASN A 335 32.07 16.03 15.15
N GLY A 336 33.21 15.54 14.65
CA GLY A 336 34.42 15.31 15.46
C GLY A 336 34.26 14.24 16.53
N VAL A 337 33.34 13.28 16.34
CA VAL A 337 33.12 12.16 17.26
C VAL A 337 33.88 10.95 16.75
N GLU A 338 34.86 10.45 17.50
CA GLU A 338 35.51 9.16 17.20
C GLU A 338 34.58 7.99 17.58
N ILE A 339 34.44 7.00 16.68
CA ILE A 339 33.63 5.78 16.89
C ILE A 339 34.53 4.55 16.97
#